data_AF-A0A0F9BK24-F1
#
_entry.id   AF-A0A0F9BK24-F1
#
_cell.length_a   1.000
_cell.length_b   1.000
_cell.length_c   1.000
_cell.angle_alpha   90.00
_cell.angle_beta   90.00
_cell.angle_gamma   90.00
#
_symmetry.space_group_name_H-M   'P 1'
#
loop_
_entity.id
_entity.type
_entity.pdbx_description
1 polymer ?
#
loop_
_entity_poly.entity_id
_entity_poly.type
_entity_poly.pdbx_seq_one_letter_code
_entity_poly.pdbx_strand_id
1 'polypeptide(L)' 'NGTGELIRLKRWITGVRWGTFEDSNGFGEYAMEDMQTSIRVYPHQVSSGDIDVRFTHIVWYDR' A
#
# COMPACT_ATOMS: atom_id res chain seq x y z
N ASN A 1 -15.60 4.57 -8.20
CA ASN A 1 -15.66 4.58 -6.72
C ASN A 1 -15.44 3.17 -6.21
N GLY A 2 -14.18 2.70 -6.25
CA GLY A 2 -13.80 1.45 -5.58
C GLY A 2 -13.56 1.76 -4.10
N THR A 3 -14.16 1.00 -3.21
CA THR A 3 -13.96 1.11 -1.76
C THR A 3 -12.57 0.56 -1.44
N GLY A 4 -11.61 1.44 -1.15
CA GLY A 4 -10.27 1.01 -0.78
C GLY A 4 -10.23 0.40 0.63
N GLU A 5 -9.35 -0.56 0.86
CA GLU A 5 -9.14 -1.20 2.17
C GLU A 5 -8.00 -0.52 2.93
N LEU A 6 -8.22 -0.10 4.18
CA LEU A 6 -7.16 0.43 5.03
C LEU A 6 -6.32 -0.71 5.61
N ILE A 7 -5.03 -0.76 5.26
CA ILE A 7 -4.11 -1.83 5.64
C ILE A 7 -2.88 -1.23 6.33
N ARG A 8 -2.44 -1.82 7.44
CA ARG A 8 -1.16 -1.44 8.08
C ARG A 8 -0.01 -1.61 7.09
N LEU A 9 0.85 -0.60 6.97
CA LEU A 9 1.97 -0.61 6.03
C LEU A 9 2.86 -1.85 6.18
N LYS A 10 3.16 -2.26 7.42
CA LYS A 10 3.92 -3.49 7.70
C LYS A 10 3.23 -4.76 7.19
N ARG A 11 1.90 -4.84 7.30
CA ARG A 11 1.12 -5.99 6.81
C ARG A 11 1.12 -6.02 5.28
N TRP A 12 0.94 -4.87 4.65
CA TRP A 12 1.02 -4.74 3.20
C TRP A 12 2.39 -5.11 2.65
N ILE A 13 3.49 -4.61 3.25
CA ILE A 13 4.88 -4.97 2.89
C ILE A 13 5.09 -6.49 2.97
N THR A 14 4.62 -7.13 4.04
CA THR A 14 4.69 -8.59 4.15
C THR A 14 3.87 -9.24 3.04
N GLY A 15 2.64 -8.80 2.79
CA GLY A 15 1.81 -9.34 1.70
C GLY A 15 2.48 -9.22 0.32
N VAL A 16 3.13 -8.10 0.02
CA VAL A 16 3.90 -7.93 -1.23
C VAL A 16 5.01 -8.97 -1.34
N ARG A 17 5.78 -9.17 -0.26
CA ARG A 17 6.86 -10.18 -0.22
C ARG A 17 6.37 -11.62 -0.38
N TRP A 18 5.10 -11.87 -0.06
CA TRP A 18 4.47 -13.18 -0.16
C TRP A 18 3.63 -13.36 -1.44
N GLY A 19 3.62 -12.35 -2.34
CA GLY A 19 2.84 -12.39 -3.59
C GLY A 19 1.34 -12.16 -3.41
N THR A 20 0.89 -11.61 -2.28
CA THR A 20 -0.52 -11.23 -2.07
C THR A 20 -0.87 -9.94 -2.80
N PHE A 21 0.06 -8.99 -2.85
CA PHE A 21 -0.10 -7.70 -3.50
C PHE A 21 0.92 -7.58 -4.63
N GLU A 22 0.44 -7.27 -5.83
CA GLU A 22 1.23 -7.19 -7.06
C GLU A 22 0.82 -5.93 -7.84
N ASP A 23 1.73 -5.35 -8.62
CA ASP A 23 1.39 -4.17 -9.44
C ASP A 23 0.25 -4.47 -10.45
N SER A 24 0.07 -5.75 -10.77
CA SER A 24 -0.98 -6.27 -11.64
C SER A 24 -2.37 -6.23 -10.97
N ASN A 25 -2.46 -6.38 -9.65
CA ASN A 25 -3.72 -6.51 -8.91
C ASN A 25 -4.12 -5.24 -8.14
N GLY A 26 -3.30 -4.20 -8.11
CA GLY A 26 -3.76 -2.93 -7.54
C GLY A 26 -2.65 -1.94 -7.22
N PHE A 27 -3.01 -0.95 -6.42
CA PHE A 27 -2.09 0.05 -5.90
C PHE A 27 -2.52 0.53 -4.51
N GLY A 28 -1.55 1.02 -3.74
CA GLY A 28 -1.79 1.68 -2.47
C GLY A 28 -1.76 3.20 -2.60
N GLU A 29 -2.43 3.88 -1.68
CA GLU A 29 -2.18 5.28 -1.35
C GLU A 29 -1.72 5.38 0.10
N TYR A 30 -0.68 6.16 0.38
CA TYR A 30 -0.17 6.29 1.73
C TYR A 30 -1.20 6.89 2.69
N ALA A 31 -1.23 6.38 3.91
CA ALA A 31 -2.21 6.76 4.92
C ALA A 31 -1.64 6.68 6.36
N MET A 32 -2.38 7.30 7.28
CA MET A 32 -2.32 7.09 8.72
C MET A 32 -3.68 6.55 9.20
N GLU A 33 -3.85 6.31 10.50
CA GLU A 33 -5.11 5.77 11.04
C GLU A 33 -6.32 6.68 10.77
N ASP A 34 -6.09 8.00 10.68
CA ASP A 34 -7.09 9.05 10.58
C ASP A 34 -6.96 9.91 9.31
N MET A 35 -5.99 9.60 8.44
CA MET A 35 -5.65 10.42 7.29
C MET A 35 -5.31 9.56 6.08
N GLN A 36 -5.89 9.88 4.93
CA GLN A 36 -5.47 9.34 3.63
C GLN A 36 -4.79 10.44 2.82
N THR A 37 -3.75 10.06 2.06
CA THR A 37 -3.12 10.94 1.07
C THR A 37 -3.47 10.49 -0.35
N SER A 38 -3.16 11.32 -1.33
CA SER A 38 -3.20 10.95 -2.76
C SER A 38 -1.83 10.46 -3.27
N ILE A 39 -0.86 10.25 -2.38
CA ILE A 39 0.48 9.78 -2.75
C ILE A 39 0.41 8.28 -2.95
N ARG A 40 0.61 7.83 -4.20
CA ARG A 40 0.55 6.42 -4.55
C ARG A 40 1.80 5.67 -4.14
N VAL A 41 1.61 4.41 -3.78
CA VAL A 41 2.65 3.43 -3.51
C VAL A 41 2.31 2.12 -4.20
N TYR A 42 3.31 1.49 -4.81
CA TYR A 42 3.16 0.29 -5.62
C TYR A 42 3.97 -0.88 -5.04
N PRO A 43 3.49 -2.12 -5.18
CA PRO A 43 4.23 -3.32 -4.74
C PRO A 43 5.71 -3.36 -5.15
N HIS A 44 6.09 -3.00 -6.38
CA HIS A 44 7.52 -3.00 -6.76
C HIS A 44 8.40 -2.06 -5.91
N GLN A 45 7.83 -1.00 -5.32
CA GLN A 45 8.58 -0.09 -4.45
C GLN A 45 9.01 -0.76 -3.14
N VAL A 46 8.30 -1.81 -2.70
CA VAL A 46 8.75 -2.63 -1.56
C VAL A 46 10.06 -3.35 -1.90
N SER A 47 10.22 -3.83 -3.13
CA SER A 47 11.41 -4.54 -3.59
C SER A 47 12.60 -3.61 -3.81
N SER A 48 12.36 -2.38 -4.26
CA SER A 48 13.42 -1.36 -4.40
C SER A 48 13.80 -0.68 -3.09
N GLY A 49 13.03 -0.91 -2.01
CA GLY A 49 13.22 -0.24 -0.71
C GLY A 49 12.74 1.21 -0.69
N ASP A 50 12.00 1.65 -1.72
CA ASP A 50 11.45 2.99 -1.86
C ASP A 50 10.11 3.15 -1.13
N ILE A 51 10.15 2.92 0.19
CA ILE A 51 8.97 2.98 1.06
C ILE A 51 9.09 4.14 2.04
N ASP A 52 8.09 5.01 2.05
CA ASP A 52 8.00 6.13 2.98
C ASP A 52 7.46 5.68 4.33
N VAL A 53 8.40 5.41 5.26
CA VAL A 53 8.12 4.93 6.60
C VAL A 53 7.49 5.98 7.53
N ARG A 54 7.30 7.23 7.07
CA ARG A 54 6.53 8.24 7.83
C ARG A 54 5.05 7.87 7.94
N PHE A 55 4.55 7.08 6.99
CA PHE A 55 3.18 6.59 6.98
C PHE A 55 3.07 5.25 7.72
N THR A 56 1.92 5.02 8.36
CA THR A 56 1.67 3.80 9.14
C THR A 56 0.74 2.82 8.42
N HIS A 57 -0.01 3.32 7.43
CA HIS A 57 -1.02 2.59 6.69
C HIS A 57 -0.90 2.87 5.19
N ILE A 58 -1.60 2.06 4.41
CA ILE A 58 -1.98 2.39 3.05
C ILE A 58 -3.50 2.18 2.91
N VAL A 59 -4.12 2.87 1.97
CA VAL A 59 -5.42 2.48 1.42
C VAL A 59 -5.15 1.70 0.15
N TRP A 60 -5.49 0.42 0.14
CA TRP A 60 -5.30 -0.47 -0.99
C TRP A 60 -6.52 -0.43 -1.91
N TYR A 61 -6.28 -0.28 -3.20
CA TYR A 61 -7.27 -0.30 -4.26
C TYR A 61 -7.02 -1.49 -5.18
N ASP A 62 -7.86 -2.51 -5.03
CA ASP A 62 -7.89 -3.68 -5.92
C ASP A 62 -8.42 -3.29 -7.31
N ARG A 63 -7.99 -4.00 -8.35
CA ARG A 63 -8.34 -3.73 -9.75
C ARG A 63 -9.30 -4.75 -10.35
#